data_AF-A0A957Y2M0-F1
#
_entry.id   AF-A0A957Y2M0-F1
#
_cell.length_a   1.000
_cell.length_b   1.000
_cell.length_c   1.000
_cell.angle_alpha   90.00
_cell.angle_beta   90.00
_cell.angle_gamma   90.00
#
_symmetry.space_group_name_H-M   'P 1'
#
loop_
_entity.id
_entity.type
_entity.pdbx_description
1 polymer ?
#
loop_
_entity_poly.entity_id
_entity_poly.type
_entity_poly.pdbx_seq_one_letter_code
_entity_poly.pdbx_strand_id
1 'polypeptide(L)' 'NPRVALNLDGDGMGGDIVVLTGVAQIDPAAPPADQVPAYVEKYADGFARIGMTAQQFAGVYSVAIRVAVNGLRGH' A
#
# COMPACT_ATOMS: atom_id res chain seq x y z
N ASN A 1 13.77 -7.59 9.37
CA ASN A 1 12.71 -7.86 10.37
C ASN A 1 11.38 -7.92 9.63
N PRO A 2 10.75 -9.11 9.47
CA PRO A 2 9.57 -9.27 8.61
C PRO A 2 8.24 -8.94 9.32
N ARG A 3 8.22 -8.73 10.64
CA ARG A 3 7.01 -8.36 11.37
C ARG A 3 6.71 -6.89 11.18
N VAL A 4 5.54 -6.57 10.64
CA VAL A 4 5.13 -5.20 10.29
C VAL A 4 3.74 -4.88 10.81
N ALA A 5 3.45 -3.57 10.91
CA ALA A 5 2.11 -3.04 11.12
C ALA A 5 1.81 -2.00 10.01
N LEU A 6 0.63 -2.09 9.40
CA LEU A 6 0.09 -1.11 8.46
C LEU A 6 -1.02 -0.34 9.19
N ASN A 7 -0.78 0.96 9.41
CA ASN A 7 -1.76 1.87 9.98
C ASN A 7 -2.47 2.58 8.84
N LEU A 8 -3.79 2.43 8.75
CA LEU A 8 -4.63 3.20 7.86
C LEU A 8 -5.07 4.47 8.58
N ASP A 9 -5.17 5.56 7.82
CA ASP A 9 -5.62 6.84 8.37
C ASP A 9 -7.06 6.70 8.91
N GLY A 10 -7.34 7.42 9.99
CA GLY A 10 -8.62 7.37 10.69
C GLY A 10 -9.67 8.31 10.10
N ASP A 11 -10.59 8.78 10.94
CA ASP A 11 -11.62 9.77 10.60
C ASP A 11 -11.08 11.21 10.39
N GLY A 12 -9.76 11.40 10.49
CA GLY A 12 -9.10 12.71 10.44
C GLY A 12 -9.13 13.50 11.76
N MET A 13 -9.79 12.98 12.79
CA MET A 13 -9.89 13.56 14.15
C MET A 13 -9.18 12.70 15.21
N GLY A 14 -8.52 11.62 14.78
CA GLY A 14 -7.80 10.67 15.63
C GLY A 14 -8.64 9.48 16.10
N GLY A 15 -9.86 9.32 15.59
CA GLY A 15 -10.73 8.15 15.75
C GLY A 15 -10.60 7.16 14.58
N ASP A 16 -11.28 6.02 14.69
CA ASP A 16 -11.45 5.00 13.63
C ASP A 16 -10.15 4.52 12.95
N ILE A 17 -9.03 4.54 13.69
CA ILE A 17 -7.74 4.08 13.19
C ILE A 17 -7.75 2.55 13.10
N VAL A 18 -7.55 2.04 11.89
CA VAL A 18 -7.39 0.60 11.62
C VAL A 18 -5.92 0.25 11.48
N VAL A 19 -5.46 -0.70 12.29
CA VAL A 19 -4.11 -1.26 12.28
C VAL A 19 -4.15 -2.73 11.91
N LEU A 20 -3.48 -3.08 10.82
CA LEU A 20 -3.26 -4.47 10.40
C LEU A 20 -1.85 -4.90 10.76
N THR A 21 -1.70 -6.03 11.44
CA THR A 21 -0.39 -6.63 11.73
C THR A 21 -0.18 -7.90 10.92
N GLY A 22 1.08 -8.17 10.56
CA GLY A 22 1.38 -9.33 9.72
C GLY A 22 2.85 -9.56 9.45
N VAL A 23 3.10 -10.49 8.53
CA VAL A 23 4.43 -10.84 8.02
C VAL A 23 4.59 -10.29 6.60
N ALA A 24 5.58 -9.43 6.39
CA ALA A 24 5.91 -8.86 5.11
C ALA A 24 6.95 -9.71 4.36
N GLN A 25 6.75 -9.84 3.05
CA GLN A 25 7.66 -10.47 2.11
C GLN A 25 7.80 -9.61 0.86
N ILE A 26 9.02 -9.53 0.33
CA ILE A 26 9.27 -8.95 -0.99
C ILE A 26 8.75 -9.94 -2.05
N ASP A 27 7.88 -9.47 -2.94
CA ASP A 27 7.25 -10.27 -3.99
C ASP A 27 7.73 -9.77 -5.37
N PRO A 28 8.88 -10.25 -5.87
CA PRO A 28 9.43 -9.83 -7.16
C PRO A 28 8.65 -10.42 -8.35
N ALA A 29 7.75 -11.38 -8.11
CA ALA A 29 6.90 -11.98 -9.13
C ALA A 29 5.60 -11.20 -9.35
N ALA A 30 5.25 -10.28 -8.44
CA ALA A 30 4.11 -9.41 -8.60
C ALA A 30 4.32 -8.46 -9.79
N PRO A 31 3.28 -8.17 -10.58
CA PRO A 31 3.36 -7.15 -11.62
C PRO A 31 3.69 -5.76 -11.01
N PRO A 32 4.45 -4.92 -11.73
CA PRO A 32 4.65 -3.52 -11.38
C PRO A 32 3.31 -2.78 -11.20
N ALA A 33 3.30 -1.73 -10.37
CA ALA A 33 2.07 -1.03 -9.98
C ALA A 33 1.29 -0.44 -11.18
N ASP A 34 1.97 -0.02 -12.23
CA ASP A 34 1.38 0.48 -13.47
C ASP A 34 0.77 -0.61 -14.36
N GLN A 35 1.10 -1.88 -14.10
CA GLN A 35 0.56 -3.05 -14.81
C GLN A 35 -0.58 -3.74 -14.04
N VAL A 36 -1.06 -3.14 -12.95
CA VAL A 36 -2.24 -3.61 -12.20
C VAL A 36 -3.39 -2.63 -12.42
N PRO A 37 -4.31 -2.88 -13.37
CA PRO A 37 -5.33 -1.90 -13.75
C PRO A 37 -6.16 -1.38 -12.58
N ALA A 38 -6.58 -2.26 -11.66
CA ALA A 38 -7.35 -1.88 -10.47
C ALA A 38 -6.55 -0.99 -9.50
N TYR A 39 -5.23 -1.16 -9.42
CA TYR A 39 -4.37 -0.29 -8.61
C TYR A 39 -4.24 1.09 -9.26
N VAL A 40 -4.04 1.13 -10.58
CA VAL A 40 -3.96 2.38 -11.35
C VAL A 40 -5.27 3.16 -11.25
N GLU A 41 -6.40 2.50 -11.40
CA GLU A 41 -7.73 3.11 -11.26
C GLU A 41 -7.93 3.68 -9.84
N LYS A 42 -7.60 2.92 -8.81
CA LYS A 42 -7.74 3.35 -7.41
C LYS A 42 -6.87 4.57 -7.08
N TYR A 43 -5.67 4.67 -7.64
CA TYR A 43 -4.68 5.67 -7.25
C TYR A 43 -4.42 6.75 -8.31
N ALA A 44 -5.24 6.87 -9.35
CA ALA A 44 -5.08 7.87 -10.41
C ALA A 44 -4.87 9.29 -9.86
N ASP A 45 -5.78 9.77 -9.02
CA ASP A 45 -5.67 11.09 -8.36
C ASP A 45 -4.51 11.14 -7.37
N GLY A 46 -4.20 10.02 -6.72
CA GLY A 46 -3.08 9.88 -5.79
C GLY A 46 -1.73 10.12 -6.46
N PHE A 47 -1.52 9.55 -7.66
CA PHE A 47 -0.31 9.77 -8.45
C PHE A 47 -0.15 11.25 -8.83
N ALA A 48 -1.23 11.88 -9.31
CA ALA A 48 -1.23 13.30 -9.64
C ALA A 48 -0.90 14.17 -8.40
N ARG A 49 -1.50 13.85 -7.24
CA ARG A 49 -1.26 14.56 -5.98
C ARG A 49 0.20 14.53 -5.52
N ILE A 50 0.92 13.44 -5.81
CA ILE A 50 2.36 13.32 -5.50
C ILE A 50 3.27 13.71 -6.67
N GLY A 51 2.72 14.24 -7.76
CA GLY A 51 3.48 14.72 -8.92
C GLY A 51 4.14 13.61 -9.75
N MET A 52 3.53 12.41 -9.78
CA MET A 52 4.05 11.26 -10.54
C MET A 52 3.00 10.71 -11.51
N THR A 53 3.45 10.06 -12.58
CA THR A 53 2.63 9.13 -13.36
C THR A 53 2.67 7.73 -12.73
N ALA A 54 1.73 6.85 -13.10
CA ALA A 54 1.77 5.45 -12.67
C ALA A 54 3.10 4.75 -13.02
N GLN A 55 3.62 4.99 -14.23
CA GLN A 55 4.91 4.44 -14.69
C GLN A 55 6.08 4.96 -13.85
N GLN A 56 6.11 6.27 -13.53
CA GLN A 56 7.16 6.84 -12.67
C GLN A 56 7.09 6.25 -11.26
N PHE A 57 5.87 6.11 -10.72
CA PHE A 57 5.65 5.47 -9.43
C PHE A 57 6.16 4.03 -9.44
N ALA A 58 5.82 3.24 -10.46
CA ALA A 58 6.31 1.86 -10.61
C ALA A 58 7.84 1.77 -10.79
N GLY A 59 8.47 2.79 -11.38
CA GLY A 59 9.92 2.87 -11.48
C GLY A 59 10.62 3.14 -10.14
N VAL A 60 10.05 4.02 -9.32
CA VAL A 60 10.59 4.38 -7.99
C VAL A 60 10.28 3.29 -6.95
N TYR A 61 9.05 2.77 -6.96
CA TYR A 61 8.57 1.71 -6.08
C TYR A 61 8.44 0.39 -6.86
N SER A 62 9.59 -0.16 -7.24
CA SER A 62 9.72 -1.21 -8.25
C SER A 62 9.43 -2.64 -7.79
N VAL A 63 9.26 -2.88 -6.50
CA VAL A 63 8.99 -4.22 -5.97
C VAL A 63 7.86 -4.18 -4.97
N ALA A 64 6.90 -5.10 -5.14
CA ALA A 64 5.76 -5.22 -4.25
C ALA A 64 6.18 -5.79 -2.89
N ILE A 65 5.53 -5.31 -1.84
CA ILE A 65 5.58 -5.91 -0.51
C ILE A 65 4.23 -6.59 -0.26
N ARG A 66 4.24 -7.92 -0.14
CA ARG A 66 3.06 -8.70 0.23
C ARG A 66 3.04 -8.88 1.74
N VAL A 67 1.95 -8.46 2.38
CA VAL A 67 1.76 -8.63 3.82
C VAL A 67 0.70 -9.69 4.05
N ALA A 68 1.09 -10.80 4.69
CA ALA A 68 0.15 -11.79 5.21
C ALA A 68 -0.37 -11.30 6.57
N VAL A 69 -1.58 -10.74 6.55
CA VAL A 69 -2.25 -10.19 7.75
C VAL A 69 -2.62 -11.34 8.70
N ASN A 70 -2.28 -11.19 9.98
CA ASN A 70 -2.62 -12.15 11.03
C ASN A 70 -3.17 -11.49 12.31
N GLY A 71 -3.32 -10.17 12.31
CA GLY A 71 -3.99 -9.43 13.37
C GLY A 71 -4.60 -8.13 12.87
N LEU A 72 -5.65 -7.70 13.57
CA LEU A 72 -6.38 -6.45 13.35
C LEU A 72 -6.60 -5.79 14.71
N ARG A 73 -6.38 -4.47 14.77
CA ARG A 73 -6.70 -3.62 15.91
C ARG A 73 -7.30 -2.31 15.40
N GLY A 74 -8.43 -1.90 15.93
CA GLY A 74 -9.10 -0.63 15.61
C GLY A 74 -10.38 -0.51 16.43
N HIS A 75 -10.91 0.70 16.55
CA HIS A 75 -12.19 1.00 17.18
C HIS A 75 -13.24 1.32 16.13
#